data_AF-A0A6V7JD77-F1
#
_entry.id   AF-A0A6V7JD77-F1
#
_cell.length_a   1.000
_cell.length_b   1.000
_cell.length_c   1.000
_cell.angle_alpha   90.00
_cell.angle_beta   90.00
_cell.angle_gamma   90.00
#
_symmetry.space_group_name_H-M   'P 1'
#
loop_
_entity.id
_entity.type
_entity.pdbx_description
1 polymer ?
#
loop_
_entity_poly.entity_id
_entity_poly.type
_entity_poly.pdbx_seq_one_letter_code
_entity_poly.pdbx_strand_id
1 'polypeptide(L)' 'MLQPQVLGRIVNYFTPAPTVTREEAYIYAAIMILMTILAAVIQQHTNMGLLELGMRVRIASSSLVYRK' A
#
# COMPACT_ATOMS: atom_id res chain seq x y z
N MET A 1 -5.25 -2.78 -6.95
CA MET A 1 -5.13 -4.20 -7.38
C MET A 1 -3.64 -4.63 -7.44
N LEU A 2 -2.87 -4.41 -6.35
CA LEU A 2 -1.44 -4.75 -6.25
C LEU A 2 -1.16 -5.95 -5.33
N GLN A 3 -2.15 -6.35 -4.52
CA GLN A 3 -2.05 -7.44 -3.54
C GLN A 3 -1.57 -8.79 -4.11
N PRO A 4 -2.09 -9.30 -5.25
CA PRO A 4 -1.65 -10.61 -5.74
C PRO A 4 -0.24 -10.59 -6.35
N GLN A 5 0.23 -9.43 -6.83
CA GLN A 5 1.57 -9.31 -7.42
C GLN A 5 2.66 -9.34 -6.36
N VAL A 6 2.40 -8.73 -5.20
CA VAL A 6 3.34 -8.73 -4.06
C VAL A 6 3.38 -10.12 -3.42
N LEU A 7 2.23 -10.79 -3.24
CA LEU A 7 2.17 -12.17 -2.73
C LEU A 7 2.89 -13.17 -3.66
N GLY A 8 2.74 -13.03 -4.99
CA GLY A 8 3.43 -13.89 -5.95
C GLY A 8 4.96 -13.75 -5.95
N ARG A 9 5.48 -12.56 -5.64
CA ARG A 9 6.94 -12.31 -5.53
C ARG A 9 7.54 -12.93 -4.25
N ILE A 10 6.80 -12.91 -3.13
CA ILE A 10 7.23 -13.51 -1.85
C ILE A 10 7.27 -15.04 -1.97
N VAL A 11 6.26 -15.66 -2.57
CA VAL A 11 6.21 -17.12 -2.73
C VAL A 11 7.36 -17.63 -3.62
N ASN A 12 7.72 -16.88 -4.67
CA ASN A 12 8.84 -17.25 -5.54
C ASN A 12 10.21 -17.16 -4.83
N TYR A 13 10.35 -16.32 -3.81
CA TYR A 13 11.58 -16.20 -3.01
C TYR A 13 11.85 -17.44 -2.13
N PHE A 14 10.85 -18.29 -1.90
CA PHE A 14 10.99 -19.56 -1.18
C PHE A 14 11.29 -20.77 -2.10
N THR A 15 11.54 -20.56 -3.40
CA THR A 15 11.90 -21.63 -4.36
C THR A 15 13.36 -22.08 -4.14
N PRO A 16 13.66 -23.39 -4.08
CA PRO A 16 14.86 -23.95 -3.46
C PRO A 16 16.10 -23.94 -4.37
N ALA A 17 16.52 -22.77 -4.86
CA ALA A 17 17.78 -22.61 -5.57
C ALA A 17 18.49 -21.32 -5.10
N PRO A 18 19.20 -21.35 -3.95
CA PRO A 18 19.83 -20.16 -3.41
C PRO A 18 21.19 -19.95 -4.09
N THR A 19 21.24 -19.13 -5.13
CA THR A 19 22.49 -18.51 -5.61
C THR A 19 22.86 -17.26 -4.81
N VAL A 20 22.16 -16.99 -3.72
CA VAL A 20 22.23 -15.76 -2.92
C VAL A 20 22.87 -16.08 -1.57
N THR A 21 23.97 -15.41 -1.26
CA THR A 21 24.68 -15.50 0.02
C THR A 21 23.78 -15.05 1.18
N ARG A 22 24.02 -15.59 2.39
CA ARG A 22 23.19 -15.31 3.59
C ARG A 22 23.04 -13.82 3.89
N GLU A 23 24.09 -13.04 3.66
CA GLU A 23 24.10 -11.58 3.86
C GLU A 23 23.21 -10.85 2.87
N GLU A 24 23.28 -11.19 1.58
CA GLU A 24 22.40 -10.65 0.55
C GLU A 24 20.93 -10.92 0.89
N ALA A 25 20.61 -12.13 1.38
CA ALA A 25 19.24 -12.47 1.77
C ALA A 25 18.69 -11.59 2.91
N TYR A 26 19.52 -11.21 3.88
CA TYR A 26 19.13 -10.28 4.95
C TYR A 26 18.91 -8.86 4.41
N ILE A 27 19.76 -8.40 3.49
CA ILE A 27 19.63 -7.09 2.84
C ILE A 27 18.33 -7.01 2.03
N TYR A 28 18.03 -8.03 1.21
CA TYR A 28 16.77 -8.08 0.45
C TYR A 28 15.54 -8.10 1.38
N ALA A 29 15.58 -8.84 2.48
CA ALA A 29 14.50 -8.86 3.46
C ALA A 29 14.29 -7.48 4.10
N ALA A 30 15.37 -6.80 4.50
CA ALA A 30 15.29 -5.46 5.09
C ALA A 30 14.71 -4.42 4.11
N ILE A 31 15.16 -4.44 2.85
CA ILE A 31 14.64 -3.55 1.79
C ILE A 31 13.15 -3.81 1.54
N MET A 32 12.74 -5.08 1.53
CA MET A 32 11.35 -5.45 1.33
C MET A 32 10.44 -4.95 2.46
N ILE A 33 10.89 -5.07 3.72
CA ILE A 33 10.16 -4.54 4.88
C ILE A 33 10.05 -3.01 4.77
N LEU A 34 11.16 -2.33 4.46
CA LEU A 34 11.18 -0.87 4.31
C LEU A 34 10.21 -0.38 3.22
N MET A 35 10.22 -1.04 2.06
CA MET A 35 9.31 -0.73 0.95
C MET A 35 7.84 -0.93 1.34
N THR A 36 7.55 -1.99 2.09
CA THR A 36 6.19 -2.27 2.56
C THR A 36 5.70 -1.19 3.53
N ILE A 37 6.57 -0.75 4.45
CA ILE A 37 6.26 0.34 5.39
C ILE A 37 6.01 1.65 4.63
N LEU A 38 6.89 2.02 3.69
CA LEU A 38 6.71 3.23 2.87
C LEU A 38 5.38 3.22 2.10
N ALA A 39 5.06 2.09 1.46
CA ALA A 39 3.81 1.93 0.73
C ALA A 39 2.59 2.07 1.65
N ALA A 40 2.64 1.49 2.86
CA ALA A 40 1.57 1.60 3.84
C ALA A 40 1.37 3.05 4.33
N VAL A 41 2.45 3.79 4.57
CA VAL A 41 2.39 5.20 4.97
C VAL A 41 1.76 6.05 3.87
N ILE A 42 2.23 5.91 2.63
CA ILE A 42 1.67 6.65 1.48
C ILE A 42 0.18 6.37 1.33
N GLN A 43 -0.21 5.09 1.39
CA GLN A 43 -1.61 4.67 1.28
C GLN A 43 -2.47 5.29 2.37
N GLN A 44 -1.98 5.33 3.61
CA GLN A 44 -2.70 5.91 4.74
C GLN A 44 -2.89 7.42 4.59
N HIS A 45 -1.84 8.14 4.16
CA HIS A 45 -1.93 9.58 3.89
C HIS A 45 -2.91 9.89 2.76
N THR A 46 -2.88 9.13 1.65
CA THR A 46 -3.83 9.30 0.55
C THR A 46 -5.27 9.03 1.00
N ASN A 47 -5.49 7.99 1.79
CA ASN A 47 -6.82 7.64 2.27
C ASN A 47 -7.38 8.71 3.21
N MET A 48 -6.54 9.29 4.09
CA MET A 48 -6.95 10.39 4.96
C MET A 48 -7.42 11.61 4.16
N GLY A 49 -6.67 12.02 3.12
CA GLY A 49 -7.09 13.10 2.23
C GLY A 49 -8.38 12.79 1.46
N LEU A 50 -8.55 11.55 1.01
CA LEU A 50 -9.77 11.10 0.32
C LEU A 50 -11.00 11.16 1.24
N LEU A 51 -10.85 10.78 2.52
CA LEU A 51 -11.93 10.84 3.51
C LEU A 51 -12.36 12.29 3.78
N GLU A 52 -11.41 13.22 3.92
CA GLU A 52 -11.72 14.64 4.09
C GLU A 52 -12.47 15.23 2.88
N LEU A 53 -12.03 14.88 1.66
CA LEU A 53 -12.72 15.28 0.43
C LEU A 53 -14.13 14.69 0.36
N GLY A 54 -14.29 13.39 0.67
CA GLY A 54 -15.59 12.73 0.70
C GLY A 54 -16.56 13.38 1.71
N MET A 55 -16.05 13.81 2.87
CA MET A 55 -16.84 14.53 3.86
C MET A 55 -17.36 15.87 3.30
N ARG A 56 -16.51 16.64 2.62
CA ARG A 56 -16.91 17.92 1.99
C ARG A 56 -17.95 17.71 0.89
N VAL A 57 -17.77 16.69 0.04
CA VAL A 57 -18.71 16.36 -1.04
C VAL A 57 -20.09 16.01 -0.48
N ARG A 58 -20.17 15.19 0.58
CA ARG A 58 -21.44 14.83 1.21
C ARG A 58 -22.18 16.05 1.77
N ILE A 59 -21.45 16.96 2.42
CA ILE A 59 -22.04 18.20 2.95
C ILE A 59 -22.56 19.08 1.80
N ALA A 60 -21.79 19.22 0.72
CA ALA A 60 -22.18 19.99 -0.46
C ALA A 60 -23.41 19.41 -1.18
N SER A 61 -23.52 18.08 -1.29
CA SER A 61 -24.69 17.45 -1.90
C SER A 61 -25.96 17.66 -1.07
N SER A 62 -25.89 17.54 0.26
CA SER A 62 -27.05 17.75 1.13
C SER A 62 -27.50 19.22 1.12
N SER A 63 -26.56 20.17 1.07
CA SER A 63 -26.89 21.59 0.97
C SER A 63 -27.48 21.97 -0.40
N LEU A 64 -27.04 21.31 -1.47
CA LEU A 64 -27.57 21.53 -2.82
C LEU A 64 -29.00 20.99 -2.97
N VAL A 65 -29.29 19.80 -2.41
CA VAL A 65 -30.64 19.22 -2.40
C VAL A 65 -31.59 20.08 -1.57
N TYR A 66 -31.15 20.56 -0.41
CA TYR A 66 -31.98 21.41 0.45
C TYR A 66 -32.34 22.76 -0.18
N ARG A 67 -31.50 23.26 -1.10
CA ARG A 67 -31.73 24.52 -1.83
C ARG A 67 -32.61 24.39 -3.08
N LYS A 68 -33.08 23.19 -3.42
CA LYS A 68 -33.95 22.91 -4.57
C LYS A 68 -35.35 22.54 -4.11
#